data_AF-A0A835IXY0-F1
#
_entry.id   AF-A0A835IXY0-F1
#
_cell.length_a   1.000
_cell.length_b   1.000
_cell.length_c   1.000
_cell.angle_alpha   90.00
_cell.angle_beta   90.00
_cell.angle_gamma   90.00
#
_symmetry.space_group_name_H-M   'P 1'
#
loop_
_entity.id
_entity.type
_entity.pdbx_description
1 polymer ?
#
loop_
_entity_poly.entity_id
_entity_poly.type
_entity_poly.pdbx_seq_one_letter_code
_entity_poly.pdbx_strand_id
1 'polypeptide(L)'
;MASNHMAIAIAIAMDRTIHGSEQGEPTVILLSPSSPSPGVGASVDSARHPSGSQFTMFLTAPLQAFCLLLGFSGSSFDMDVYNKAEKLLSSLLNVWGLTLATSDMLDPVWEQILCDPFLRRLLLRFIFCRAVVALYAPTFEKKEFLPKCLPDLPDSVLPATAASQSIVLQMANIFGVTDHFIISEEIILSEIESDSKNSPTFRVSENPDIHCAEQNGY
;
A
#
# COMPACT_ATOMS: atom_id res chain seq x y z
N MET A 1 23.34 -13.68 -21.66
CA MET A 1 22.35 -13.10 -22.59
C MET A 1 21.77 -11.89 -21.88
N ALA A 2 22.13 -10.67 -22.29
CA ALA A 2 21.64 -9.46 -21.66
C ALA A 2 20.15 -9.32 -21.99
N SER A 3 19.28 -9.55 -21.01
CA SER A 3 17.86 -9.26 -21.16
C SER A 3 17.71 -7.74 -21.20
N ASN A 4 17.36 -7.19 -22.36
CA ASN A 4 17.05 -5.77 -22.53
C ASN A 4 15.75 -5.48 -21.78
N HIS A 5 15.86 -5.21 -20.48
CA HIS A 5 14.72 -4.95 -19.63
C HIS A 5 14.22 -3.52 -19.88
N MET A 6 12.97 -3.37 -20.31
CA MET A 6 12.35 -2.04 -20.44
C MET A 6 12.06 -1.49 -19.04
N ALA A 7 12.84 -0.51 -18.60
CA ALA A 7 12.47 0.33 -17.47
C ALA A 7 11.28 1.21 -17.89
N ILE A 8 10.20 1.18 -17.12
CA ILE A 8 9.03 2.03 -17.34
C ILE A 8 9.19 3.27 -16.46
N ALA A 9 9.15 4.44 -17.09
CA ALA A 9 9.05 5.72 -16.40
C ALA A 9 7.67 6.33 -16.69
N ILE A 10 6.92 6.66 -15.66
CA ILE A 10 5.67 7.43 -15.76
C ILE A 10 6.01 8.85 -15.31
N ALA A 11 6.01 9.79 -16.24
CA ALA A 11 6.14 11.22 -15.95
C ALA A 11 4.74 11.83 -15.84
N ILE A 12 4.51 12.58 -14.77
CA ILE A 12 3.26 13.28 -14.48
C ILE A 12 3.61 14.76 -14.36
N ALA A 13 3.26 15.55 -15.37
CA ALA A 13 3.46 17.00 -15.38
C ALA A 13 2.19 17.72 -14.92
N MET A 14 2.33 18.70 -14.03
CA MET A 14 1.23 19.53 -13.54
C MET A 14 1.28 20.89 -14.22
N ASP A 15 0.35 21.16 -15.14
CA ASP A 15 0.25 22.47 -15.80
C ASP A 15 -0.25 23.53 -14.81
N ARG A 16 0.62 24.47 -14.45
CA ARG A 16 0.21 25.68 -13.73
C ARG A 16 -0.09 26.77 -14.76
N THR A 17 -1.38 26.99 -15.01
CA THR A 17 -1.99 28.14 -15.71
C THR A 17 -0.99 29.12 -16.35
N ILE A 18 -0.84 29.01 -17.68
CA ILE A 18 0.04 29.77 -18.58
C ILE A 18 0.10 31.27 -18.21
N HIS A 19 1.07 31.68 -17.39
CA HIS A 19 1.41 33.08 -17.20
C HIS A 19 2.93 33.28 -17.31
N GLY A 20 3.42 33.36 -18.55
CA GLY A 20 4.48 34.28 -18.96
C GLY A 20 5.87 34.23 -18.29
N SER A 21 6.25 33.18 -17.57
CA SER A 21 7.65 32.96 -17.19
C SER A 21 7.99 31.48 -17.26
N GLU A 22 9.05 31.13 -17.99
CA GLU A 22 9.54 29.77 -18.26
C GLU A 22 10.12 29.10 -17.00
N GLN A 23 9.28 28.86 -15.99
CA GLN A 23 9.62 28.00 -14.86
C GLN A 23 9.10 26.61 -15.23
N GLY A 24 10.00 25.64 -15.40
CA GLY A 24 9.63 24.30 -15.86
C GLY A 24 8.51 23.67 -15.02
N GLU A 25 7.59 22.96 -15.68
CA GLU A 25 6.41 22.38 -15.03
C GLU A 25 6.83 21.43 -13.89
N PRO A 26 6.26 21.58 -12.68
CA PRO A 26 6.44 20.61 -11.61
C PRO A 26 6.09 19.22 -12.10
N THR A 27 7.07 18.32 -12.10
CA THR A 27 6.94 16.98 -12.66
C THR A 27 7.28 15.93 -11.63
N VAL A 28 6.43 14.92 -11.50
CA VAL A 28 6.73 13.69 -10.79
C VAL A 28 7.12 12.59 -11.75
N ILE A 29 8.13 11.82 -11.37
CA ILE A 29 8.55 10.65 -12.12
C ILE A 29 8.40 9.42 -11.22
N LEU A 30 7.65 8.42 -11.69
CA LEU A 30 7.62 7.09 -11.08
C LEU A 30 8.41 6.12 -11.96
N LEU A 31 9.44 5.52 -11.40
CA LEU A 31 10.38 4.63 -12.08
C LEU A 31 10.14 3.19 -11.65
N SER A 32 9.97 2.30 -12.63
CA SER A 32 9.95 0.87 -12.36
C SER A 32 11.30 0.38 -11.81
N PRO A 33 11.31 -0.78 -11.14
CA PRO A 33 12.55 -1.46 -10.78
C PRO A 33 13.48 -1.67 -11.98
N SER A 34 14.78 -1.74 -11.73
CA SER A 34 15.80 -2.08 -12.73
C SER A 34 15.87 -3.59 -13.00
N SER A 35 15.32 -4.41 -12.10
CA SER A 35 15.21 -5.85 -12.23
C SER A 35 13.79 -6.31 -11.86
N PRO A 36 13.23 -7.33 -12.54
CA PRO A 36 11.89 -7.84 -12.25
C PRO A 36 11.89 -8.58 -10.91
N SER A 37 10.84 -8.46 -10.10
CA SER A 37 10.78 -9.18 -8.84
C SER A 37 10.73 -10.71 -9.09
N PRO A 38 11.48 -11.52 -8.32
CA PRO A 38 11.36 -12.96 -8.32
C PRO A 38 10.00 -13.37 -7.74
N GLY A 39 9.00 -13.59 -8.59
CA GLY A 39 7.72 -14.18 -8.17
C GLY A 39 7.89 -15.65 -7.77
N VAL A 40 7.11 -16.11 -6.80
CA VAL A 40 7.12 -17.53 -6.33
C VAL A 40 6.80 -18.53 -7.47
N GLY A 41 6.21 -18.07 -8.57
CA GLY A 41 5.88 -18.86 -9.77
C GLY A 41 6.72 -18.59 -11.02
N ALA A 42 7.89 -17.96 -10.92
CA ALA A 42 8.73 -17.61 -12.10
C ALA A 42 9.33 -18.81 -12.87
N SER A 43 8.88 -20.04 -12.57
CA SER A 43 9.21 -21.27 -13.29
C SER A 43 8.01 -21.69 -14.16
N VAL A 44 8.16 -21.47 -15.48
CA VAL A 44 7.48 -22.11 -16.63
C VAL A 44 6.43 -21.31 -17.44
N ASP A 45 5.66 -20.35 -16.92
CA ASP A 45 4.57 -19.74 -17.73
C ASP A 45 4.56 -18.20 -17.83
N SER A 46 5.72 -17.54 -17.66
CA SER A 46 5.84 -16.07 -17.87
C SER A 46 5.46 -15.60 -19.29
N ALA A 47 5.27 -16.51 -20.24
CA ALA A 47 4.88 -16.22 -21.62
C ALA A 47 3.36 -16.08 -21.85
N ARG A 48 2.50 -16.41 -20.86
CA ARG A 48 1.04 -16.49 -21.06
C ARG A 48 0.21 -15.43 -20.35
N HIS A 49 0.83 -14.50 -19.63
CA HIS A 49 0.09 -13.37 -19.03
C HIS A 49 0.14 -12.16 -19.97
N PRO A 50 -0.99 -11.76 -20.59
CA PRO A 50 -1.05 -10.56 -21.44
C PRO A 50 -0.95 -9.25 -20.66
N SER A 51 -0.89 -9.31 -19.33
CA SER A 51 -0.77 -8.16 -18.44
C SER A 51 0.71 -7.74 -18.35
N GLY A 52 1.02 -6.48 -18.59
CA GLY A 52 2.37 -5.91 -18.63
C GLY A 52 3.21 -6.06 -17.34
N SER A 53 4.20 -5.18 -17.14
CA SER A 53 5.14 -5.30 -16.02
C SER A 53 4.43 -5.41 -14.66
N GLN A 54 4.99 -6.16 -13.71
CA GLN A 54 4.45 -6.27 -12.35
C GLN A 54 4.29 -4.89 -11.68
N PHE A 55 5.22 -3.98 -11.94
CA PHE A 55 5.14 -2.58 -11.49
C PHE A 55 3.85 -1.93 -12.00
N THR A 56 3.58 -2.00 -13.31
CA THR A 56 2.33 -1.48 -13.89
C THR A 56 1.10 -2.14 -13.29
N MET A 57 1.16 -3.45 -13.04
CA MET A 57 0.06 -4.17 -12.40
C MET A 57 -0.20 -3.68 -10.98
N PHE A 58 0.82 -3.40 -10.18
CA PHE A 58 0.61 -2.77 -8.87
C PHE A 58 -0.08 -1.41 -8.98
N LEU A 59 0.26 -0.62 -10.00
CA LEU A 59 -0.33 0.70 -10.23
C LEU A 59 -1.79 0.62 -10.70
N THR A 60 -2.21 -0.46 -11.37
CA THR A 60 -3.57 -0.60 -11.91
C THR A 60 -4.48 -1.52 -11.09
N ALA A 61 -3.94 -2.62 -10.56
CA ALA A 61 -4.61 -3.68 -9.81
C ALA A 61 -3.71 -4.18 -8.65
N PRO A 62 -3.51 -3.38 -7.58
CA PRO A 62 -2.53 -3.65 -6.52
C PRO A 62 -2.74 -4.97 -5.77
N LEU A 63 -4.00 -5.35 -5.51
CA LEU A 63 -4.33 -6.61 -4.85
C LEU A 63 -3.94 -7.82 -5.71
N GLN A 64 -4.28 -7.77 -7.00
CA GLN A 64 -3.94 -8.83 -7.93
C GLN A 64 -2.43 -8.97 -8.09
N ALA A 65 -1.70 -7.86 -8.16
CA ALA A 65 -0.24 -7.85 -8.22
C ALA A 65 0.40 -8.45 -6.95
N PHE A 66 -0.16 -8.15 -5.78
CA PHE A 66 0.24 -8.74 -4.50
C PHE A 66 0.02 -10.25 -4.49
N CYS A 67 -1.17 -10.72 -4.89
CA CYS A 67 -1.47 -12.15 -4.98
C CYS A 67 -0.52 -12.89 -5.93
N LEU A 68 -0.25 -12.32 -7.11
CA LEU A 68 0.64 -12.92 -8.10
C LEU A 68 2.11 -12.94 -7.64
N LEU A 69 2.57 -11.90 -6.92
CA LEU A 69 3.90 -11.88 -6.31
C LEU A 69 4.10 -13.11 -5.41
N LEU A 70 3.08 -13.43 -4.62
CA LEU A 70 3.05 -14.53 -3.65
C LEU A 70 2.74 -15.90 -4.27
N GLY A 71 2.51 -15.97 -5.58
CA GLY A 71 2.26 -17.22 -6.29
C GLY A 71 0.81 -17.69 -6.31
N PHE A 72 -0.16 -16.86 -5.88
CA PHE A 72 -1.58 -17.19 -5.99
C PHE A 72 -2.05 -17.06 -7.45
N SER A 73 -2.72 -18.10 -7.97
CA SER A 73 -3.32 -18.12 -9.31
C SER A 73 -4.83 -18.35 -9.24
N GLY A 74 -5.58 -17.69 -10.13
CA GLY A 74 -7.01 -17.38 -10.01
C GLY A 74 -8.02 -18.54 -10.03
N SER A 75 -7.60 -19.80 -10.01
CA SER A 75 -8.50 -20.96 -10.02
C SER A 75 -8.88 -21.50 -8.62
N SER A 76 -8.33 -20.93 -7.54
CA SER A 76 -8.51 -21.45 -6.16
C SER A 76 -8.88 -20.38 -5.13
N PHE A 77 -9.19 -19.17 -5.56
CA PHE A 77 -9.31 -18.04 -4.65
C PHE A 77 -10.71 -17.96 -4.02
N ASP A 78 -10.77 -17.94 -2.68
CA ASP A 78 -11.99 -17.65 -1.94
C ASP A 78 -12.37 -16.17 -2.17
N MET A 79 -13.43 -15.95 -2.95
CA MET A 79 -13.88 -14.59 -3.30
C MET A 79 -14.22 -13.74 -2.08
N ASP A 80 -14.65 -14.33 -0.97
CA ASP A 80 -14.94 -13.58 0.26
C ASP A 80 -13.65 -13.06 0.91
N VAL A 81 -12.58 -13.87 0.90
CA VAL A 81 -11.23 -13.44 1.31
C VAL A 81 -10.75 -12.30 0.40
N TYR A 82 -11.07 -12.34 -0.90
CA TYR A 82 -10.56 -11.36 -1.87
C TYR A 82 -11.21 -10.01 -1.63
N ASN A 83 -12.53 -10.04 -1.50
CA ASN A 83 -13.34 -8.87 -1.21
C ASN A 83 -12.97 -8.26 0.15
N LYS A 84 -12.65 -9.09 1.15
CA LYS A 84 -12.12 -8.64 2.44
C LYS A 84 -10.77 -7.94 2.27
N ALA A 85 -9.86 -8.54 1.51
CA ALA A 85 -8.55 -7.98 1.22
C ALA A 85 -8.64 -6.65 0.46
N GLU A 86 -9.56 -6.53 -0.49
CA GLU A 86 -9.74 -5.31 -1.30
C GLU A 86 -10.27 -4.14 -0.46
N LYS A 87 -11.20 -4.43 0.46
CA LYS A 87 -11.70 -3.46 1.45
C LYS A 87 -10.60 -3.04 2.42
N LEU A 88 -9.83 -4.00 2.94
CA LEU A 88 -8.71 -3.71 3.82
C LEU A 88 -7.67 -2.84 3.10
N LEU A 89 -7.24 -3.23 1.91
CA LEU A 89 -6.27 -2.49 1.12
C LEU A 89 -6.74 -1.05 0.88
N SER A 90 -8.01 -0.84 0.52
CA SER A 90 -8.57 0.50 0.35
C SER A 90 -8.47 1.34 1.63
N SER A 91 -8.72 0.74 2.80
CA SER A 91 -8.54 1.40 4.10
C SER A 91 -7.08 1.72 4.39
N LEU A 92 -6.15 0.78 4.18
CA LEU A 92 -4.72 0.95 4.43
C LEU A 92 -4.10 2.01 3.52
N LEU A 93 -4.50 2.07 2.24
CA LEU A 93 -4.07 3.12 1.32
C LEU A 93 -4.51 4.51 1.81
N ASN A 94 -5.71 4.62 2.39
CA ASN A 94 -6.18 5.89 2.96
C ASN A 94 -5.36 6.35 4.17
N VAL A 95 -4.79 5.42 4.96
CA VAL A 95 -3.88 5.76 6.08
C VAL A 95 -2.65 6.50 5.56
N TRP A 96 -1.99 6.00 4.51
CA TRP A 96 -0.89 6.72 3.87
C TRP A 96 -1.35 8.05 3.24
N GLY A 97 -2.53 8.08 2.63
CA GLY A 97 -3.10 9.30 2.08
C GLY A 97 -3.29 10.39 3.13
N LEU A 98 -3.76 10.04 4.33
CA LEU A 98 -3.86 10.95 5.46
C LEU A 98 -2.47 11.36 5.97
N THR A 99 -1.57 10.40 6.16
CA THR A 99 -0.20 10.63 6.63
C THR A 99 0.54 11.65 5.77
N LEU A 100 0.39 11.56 4.44
CA LEU A 100 0.97 12.52 3.51
C LEU A 100 0.27 13.87 3.58
N ALA A 101 -1.06 13.90 3.64
CA ALA A 101 -1.84 15.13 3.68
C ALA A 101 -1.60 15.96 4.96
N THR A 102 -1.16 15.33 6.05
CA THR A 102 -0.82 15.99 7.32
C THR A 102 0.68 16.23 7.49
N SER A 103 1.49 16.00 6.46
CA SER A 103 2.95 16.13 6.53
C SER A 103 3.39 17.58 6.28
N ASP A 104 4.04 18.20 7.27
CA ASP A 104 4.52 19.60 7.18
C ASP A 104 5.69 19.80 6.19
N MET A 105 6.37 18.71 5.80
CA MET A 105 7.56 18.75 4.93
C MET A 105 7.30 18.06 3.58
N LEU A 106 6.05 18.02 3.11
CA LEU A 106 5.73 17.42 1.83
C LEU A 106 6.12 18.35 0.67
N ASP A 107 6.81 17.82 -0.35
CA ASP A 107 7.11 18.61 -1.55
C ASP A 107 5.79 19.12 -2.19
N PRO A 108 5.70 20.41 -2.59
CA PRO A 108 4.48 20.98 -3.18
C PRO A 108 3.97 20.23 -4.42
N VAL A 109 4.82 19.48 -5.13
CA VAL A 109 4.38 18.64 -6.25
C VAL A 109 3.55 17.43 -5.77
N TRP A 110 3.90 16.87 -4.62
CA TRP A 110 3.15 15.78 -4.00
C TRP A 110 1.83 16.28 -3.43
N GLU A 111 1.79 17.48 -2.86
CA GLU A 111 0.53 18.12 -2.43
C GLU A 111 -0.46 18.25 -3.59
N GLN A 112 0.01 18.71 -4.75
CA GLN A 112 -0.81 18.81 -5.98
C GLN A 112 -1.32 17.44 -6.43
N ILE A 113 -0.49 16.40 -6.38
CA ILE A 113 -0.90 15.02 -6.67
C ILE A 113 -2.00 14.54 -5.73
N LEU A 114 -1.92 14.88 -4.44
CA LEU A 114 -2.91 14.46 -3.45
C LEU A 114 -4.26 15.13 -3.65
N CYS A 115 -4.31 16.31 -4.28
CA CYS A 115 -5.54 17.01 -4.61
C CYS A 115 -6.30 16.37 -5.78
N ASP A 116 -5.63 15.69 -6.70
CA ASP A 116 -6.28 14.95 -7.79
C ASP A 116 -6.62 13.50 -7.34
N PRO A 117 -7.90 13.07 -7.37
CA PRO A 117 -8.28 11.74 -6.88
C PRO A 117 -7.64 10.56 -7.63
N PHE A 118 -7.37 10.71 -8.93
CA PHE A 118 -6.77 9.67 -9.75
C PHE A 118 -5.26 9.58 -9.48
N LEU A 119 -4.56 10.71 -9.46
CA LEU A 119 -3.13 10.77 -9.19
C LEU A 119 -2.82 10.41 -7.73
N ARG A 120 -3.66 10.84 -6.78
CA ARG A 120 -3.62 10.36 -5.40
C ARG A 120 -3.71 8.85 -5.34
N ARG A 121 -4.69 8.25 -6.03
CA ARG A 121 -4.82 6.78 -6.08
C ARG A 121 -3.59 6.11 -6.67
N LEU A 122 -3.03 6.67 -7.75
CA LEU A 122 -1.83 6.16 -8.40
C LEU A 122 -0.61 6.21 -7.46
N LEU A 123 -0.42 7.32 -6.75
CA LEU A 123 0.64 7.50 -5.75
C LEU A 123 0.52 6.49 -4.61
N LEU A 124 -0.67 6.31 -4.04
CA LEU A 124 -0.88 5.37 -2.94
C LEU A 124 -0.60 3.93 -3.37
N ARG A 125 -0.98 3.56 -4.60
CA ARG A 125 -0.65 2.24 -5.18
C ARG A 125 0.86 2.09 -5.42
N PHE A 126 1.54 3.16 -5.82
CA PHE A 126 3.00 3.17 -5.92
C PHE A 126 3.68 2.95 -4.56
N ILE A 127 3.20 3.62 -3.51
CA ILE A 127 3.72 3.44 -2.14
C ILE A 127 3.51 2.00 -1.67
N PHE A 128 2.33 1.44 -1.92
CA PHE A 128 2.04 0.04 -1.62
C PHE A 128 2.98 -0.92 -2.36
N CYS A 129 3.17 -0.72 -3.67
CA CYS A 129 4.12 -1.49 -4.48
C CYS A 129 5.52 -1.47 -3.86
N ARG A 130 6.01 -0.27 -3.54
CA ARG A 130 7.35 -0.09 -2.96
C ARG A 130 7.49 -0.76 -1.62
N ALA A 131 6.50 -0.65 -0.73
CA ALA A 131 6.51 -1.28 0.59
C ALA A 131 6.51 -2.81 0.48
N VAL A 132 5.59 -3.37 -0.32
CA VAL A 132 5.47 -4.81 -0.54
C VAL A 132 6.77 -5.38 -1.10
N VAL A 133 7.34 -4.79 -2.15
CA VAL A 133 8.57 -5.30 -2.77
C VAL A 133 9.78 -5.10 -1.86
N ALA A 134 9.84 -4.03 -1.06
CA ALA A 134 10.95 -3.84 -0.13
C ALA A 134 10.97 -4.85 1.03
N LEU A 135 9.80 -5.27 1.51
CA LEU A 135 9.67 -6.18 2.65
C LEU A 135 9.59 -7.65 2.24
N TYR A 136 9.30 -7.94 0.97
CA TYR A 136 9.24 -9.31 0.46
C TYR A 136 10.61 -9.99 0.54
N ALA A 137 10.69 -11.15 1.21
CA ALA A 137 11.96 -11.77 1.58
C ALA A 137 12.94 -12.01 0.41
N PRO A 138 12.50 -12.46 -0.79
CA PRO A 138 13.38 -12.58 -1.95
C PRO A 138 14.01 -11.28 -2.46
N THR A 139 13.40 -10.12 -2.19
CA THR A 139 13.85 -8.78 -2.64
C THR A 139 14.30 -7.87 -1.50
N PHE A 140 14.24 -8.35 -0.26
CA PHE A 140 14.65 -7.59 0.92
C PHE A 140 16.09 -7.08 0.78
N GLU A 141 16.29 -5.80 1.10
CA GLU A 141 17.56 -5.05 0.98
C GLU A 141 18.18 -4.97 -0.44
N LYS A 142 17.47 -5.39 -1.49
CA LYS A 142 17.97 -5.38 -2.86
C LYS A 142 17.37 -4.23 -3.68
N LYS A 143 18.15 -3.16 -3.83
CA LYS A 143 17.72 -1.89 -4.45
C LYS A 143 17.31 -2.03 -5.91
N GLU A 144 17.81 -3.01 -6.64
CA GLU A 144 17.47 -3.24 -8.05
C GLU A 144 16.00 -3.64 -8.29
N PHE A 145 15.33 -4.18 -7.26
CA PHE A 145 13.91 -4.55 -7.33
C PHE A 145 12.98 -3.43 -6.84
N LEU A 146 13.51 -2.34 -6.29
CA LEU A 146 12.68 -1.27 -5.72
C LEU A 146 12.25 -0.26 -6.79
N PRO A 147 10.94 0.07 -6.87
CA PRO A 147 10.51 1.22 -7.65
C PRO A 147 10.98 2.51 -6.98
N LYS A 148 11.30 3.52 -7.79
CA LYS A 148 11.82 4.82 -7.33
C LYS A 148 10.89 5.95 -7.78
N CYS A 149 10.95 7.09 -7.09
CA CYS A 149 10.22 8.28 -7.51
C CYS A 149 11.13 9.51 -7.45
N LEU A 150 10.77 10.54 -8.20
CA LEU A 150 11.35 11.88 -8.10
C LEU A 150 10.22 12.91 -8.06
N PRO A 151 10.25 13.90 -7.14
CA PRO A 151 11.16 13.98 -5.98
C PRO A 151 10.98 12.79 -5.02
N ASP A 152 11.82 12.65 -3.99
CA ASP A 152 11.64 11.58 -3.02
C ASP A 152 10.35 11.80 -2.21
N LEU A 153 9.77 10.70 -1.72
CA LEU A 153 8.64 10.74 -0.79
C LEU A 153 9.15 10.92 0.65
N PRO A 154 8.35 11.53 1.54
CA PRO A 154 8.76 11.77 2.91
C PRO A 154 9.02 10.47 3.68
N ASP A 155 9.86 10.57 4.71
CA ASP A 155 10.27 9.43 5.54
C ASP A 155 9.10 8.66 6.15
N SER A 156 7.98 9.34 6.41
CA SER A 156 6.76 8.78 6.99
C SER A 156 6.15 7.62 6.19
N VAL A 157 6.43 7.54 4.88
CA VAL A 157 5.93 6.48 3.98
C VAL A 157 7.05 5.60 3.42
N LEU A 158 8.22 5.59 4.06
CA LEU A 158 9.28 4.65 3.71
C LEU A 158 8.89 3.22 4.11
N PRO A 159 9.35 2.18 3.36
CA PRO A 159 9.04 0.80 3.69
C PRO A 159 9.51 0.37 5.08
N ALA A 160 10.58 0.97 5.59
CA ALA A 160 11.15 0.62 6.89
C ALA A 160 10.33 1.14 8.08
N THR A 161 9.37 2.05 7.89
CA THR A 161 8.58 2.58 9.01
C THR A 161 7.63 1.53 9.58
N ALA A 162 7.36 1.63 10.88
CA ALA A 162 6.44 0.71 11.55
C ALA A 162 5.03 0.71 10.91
N ALA A 163 4.56 1.89 10.49
CA ALA A 163 3.28 2.02 9.79
C ALA A 163 3.25 1.25 8.46
N SER A 164 4.30 1.39 7.63
CA SER A 164 4.38 0.69 6.35
C SER A 164 4.49 -0.83 6.53
N GLN A 165 5.28 -1.26 7.51
CA GLN A 165 5.44 -2.67 7.83
C GLN A 165 4.14 -3.31 8.35
N SER A 166 3.42 -2.64 9.27
CA SER A 166 2.13 -3.15 9.76
C SER A 166 1.08 -3.21 8.64
N ILE A 167 1.04 -2.24 7.71
CA ILE A 167 0.15 -2.29 6.54
C ILE A 167 0.42 -3.55 5.70
N VAL A 168 1.69 -3.86 5.42
CA VAL A 168 2.06 -5.06 4.66
C VAL A 168 1.75 -6.34 5.44
N LEU A 169 2.00 -6.35 6.75
CA LEU A 169 1.75 -7.51 7.62
C LEU A 169 0.25 -7.82 7.73
N GLN A 170 -0.60 -6.82 7.98
CA GLN A 170 -2.06 -6.98 7.99
C GLN A 170 -2.58 -7.53 6.65
N MET A 171 -2.01 -7.08 5.54
CA MET A 171 -2.37 -7.58 4.22
C MET A 171 -1.96 -9.05 4.05
N ALA A 172 -0.72 -9.40 4.41
CA ALA A 172 -0.21 -10.77 4.34
C ALA A 172 -0.98 -11.72 5.28
N ASN A 173 -1.44 -11.25 6.43
CA ASN A 173 -2.21 -12.03 7.39
C ASN A 173 -3.56 -12.50 6.82
N ILE A 174 -4.22 -11.70 5.98
CA ILE A 174 -5.47 -12.15 5.30
C ILE A 174 -5.24 -13.42 4.46
N PHE A 175 -4.04 -13.58 3.90
CA PHE A 175 -3.69 -14.71 3.05
C PHE A 175 -2.89 -15.80 3.78
N GLY A 176 -2.56 -15.61 5.06
CA GLY A 176 -1.75 -16.55 5.84
C GLY A 176 -0.31 -16.70 5.34
N VAL A 177 0.28 -15.62 4.81
CA VAL A 177 1.63 -15.60 4.18
C VAL A 177 2.56 -14.56 4.81
N THR A 178 2.42 -14.33 6.11
CA THR A 178 3.22 -13.34 6.85
C THR A 178 4.71 -13.68 6.86
N ASP A 179 5.04 -14.97 6.78
CA ASP A 179 6.41 -15.51 6.71
C ASP A 179 7.14 -15.21 5.39
N HIS A 180 6.43 -14.74 4.37
CA HIS A 180 7.03 -14.26 3.11
C HIS A 180 7.63 -12.85 3.21
N PHE A 181 7.39 -12.15 4.32
CA PHE A 181 7.81 -10.76 4.52
C PHE A 181 8.75 -10.63 5.73
N ILE A 182 9.79 -9.81 5.57
CA ILE A 182 10.74 -9.47 6.62
C ILE A 182 10.21 -8.22 7.35
N ILE A 183 9.77 -8.41 8.59
CA ILE A 183 9.18 -7.37 9.44
C ILE A 183 10.01 -7.26 10.73
N SER A 184 10.18 -6.05 11.25
CA SER A 184 10.86 -5.78 12.52
C SER A 184 10.09 -6.41 13.70
N GLU A 185 10.80 -7.04 14.64
CA GLU A 185 10.23 -7.78 15.79
C GLU A 185 9.29 -6.93 16.67
N GLU A 186 9.55 -5.63 16.83
CA GLU A 186 8.73 -4.70 17.63
C GLU A 186 7.26 -4.64 17.17
N ILE A 187 7.03 -4.82 15.86
CA ILE A 187 5.70 -4.72 15.25
C ILE A 187 4.91 -6.01 15.47
N ILE A 188 5.59 -7.16 15.40
CA ILE A 188 4.99 -8.48 15.60
C ILE A 188 4.35 -8.57 17.01
N LEU A 189 5.04 -8.02 18.02
CA LEU A 189 4.54 -7.98 19.40
C LEU A 189 3.29 -7.11 19.56
N SER A 190 3.19 -6.00 18.84
CA SER A 190 2.05 -5.08 18.91
C SER A 190 0.75 -5.66 18.34
N GLU A 191 0.85 -6.52 17.31
CA GLU A 191 -0.34 -7.18 16.73
C GLU A 191 -0.83 -8.33 17.61
N ILE A 192 0.07 -9.08 18.27
CA ILE A 192 -0.30 -10.16 19.21
C ILE A 192 -1.07 -9.60 20.42
N GLU A 193 -0.67 -8.44 20.95
CA GLU A 193 -1.40 -7.80 22.06
C GLU A 193 -2.80 -7.33 21.65
N SER A 194 -3.01 -6.93 20.40
CA SER A 194 -4.31 -6.48 19.89
C SER A 194 -5.34 -7.61 19.76
N ASP A 195 -4.89 -8.83 19.49
CA ASP A 195 -5.75 -10.02 19.34
C ASP A 195 -6.19 -10.59 20.71
N SER A 196 -5.44 -10.29 21.78
CA SER A 196 -5.75 -10.75 23.16
C SER A 196 -6.90 -9.98 23.84
N LYS A 197 -7.32 -8.82 23.32
CA LYS A 197 -8.35 -7.96 23.94
C LYS A 197 -9.79 -8.23 23.48
N ASN A 198 -10.01 -9.12 22.51
CA ASN A 198 -11.36 -9.50 22.06
C ASN A 198 -11.79 -10.85 22.66
N SER A 199 -12.11 -10.88 23.96
CA SER A 199 -12.87 -11.98 24.55
C SER A 199 -14.04 -11.41 25.35
N PRO A 200 -15.31 -11.65 24.96
CA PRO A 200 -16.44 -11.10 25.68
C PRO A 200 -16.64 -11.88 26.97
N THR A 201 -16.29 -11.26 28.09
CA THR A 201 -16.67 -11.77 29.41
C THR A 201 -18.15 -11.48 29.61
N PHE A 202 -18.99 -12.48 29.37
CA PHE A 202 -20.42 -12.44 29.68
C PHE A 202 -20.59 -12.41 31.21
N ARG A 203 -20.97 -11.26 31.76
CA ARG A 203 -21.54 -11.16 33.11
C ARG A 203 -22.96 -10.64 32.98
N VAL A 204 -23.91 -11.51 33.28
CA VAL A 204 -25.29 -11.15 33.61
C VAL A 204 -25.28 -10.56 35.02
N SER A 205 -25.86 -9.38 35.18
CA SER A 205 -26.54 -9.01 36.42
C SER A 205 -27.67 -8.06 36.11
N GLU A 206 -28.81 -8.40 36.69
CA GLU A 206 -30.12 -7.78 36.55
C GLU A 206 -30.18 -6.41 37.23
N ASN A 207 -31.14 -5.62 36.74
CA ASN A 207 -31.64 -4.30 37.14
C ASN A 207 -32.06 -4.22 38.64
N PRO A 208 -32.31 -3.05 39.28
CA PRO A 208 -33.36 -2.11 38.82
C PRO A 208 -33.18 -0.59 39.10
N ASP A 209 -33.94 0.19 38.31
CA ASP A 209 -34.62 1.48 38.56
C ASP A 209 -33.94 2.61 39.36
N ILE A 210 -33.98 3.84 38.82
CA ILE A 210 -34.65 5.01 39.45
C ILE A 210 -34.71 6.22 38.48
N HIS A 211 -35.85 6.88 38.63
CA HIS A 211 -36.49 7.99 37.92
C HIS A 211 -35.84 9.38 38.11
N CYS A 212 -36.00 10.26 37.11
CA CYS A 212 -36.11 11.75 37.22
C CYS A 212 -36.80 12.21 35.91
N ALA A 213 -38.11 12.53 35.85
CA ALA A 213 -38.77 13.77 36.32
C ALA A 213 -37.88 15.02 36.17
N GLU A 214 -38.29 16.16 35.63
CA GLU A 214 -39.51 16.65 35.01
C GLU A 214 -39.13 17.99 34.32
N GLN A 215 -39.82 18.34 33.23
CA GLN A 215 -40.30 19.66 32.83
C GLN A 215 -39.53 20.96 33.23
N ASN A 216 -39.17 21.79 32.24
CA ASN A 216 -39.91 23.02 31.89
C ASN A 216 -39.13 23.96 30.96
N GLY A 217 -39.83 24.56 29.98
CA GLY A 217 -39.63 25.96 29.62
C GLY A 217 -39.47 26.31 28.14
N TYR A 218 -40.59 26.73 27.55
CA TYR A 218 -40.82 27.48 26.29
C TYR A 218 -40.94 26.71 24.98
#